data_AF-A0A090S6H1-F1
#
_entry.id   AF-A0A090S6H1-F1
#
_cell.length_a   1.000
_cell.length_b   1.000
_cell.length_c   1.000
_cell.angle_alpha   90.00
_cell.angle_beta   90.00
_cell.angle_gamma   90.00
#
_symmetry.space_group_name_H-M   'P 1'
#
loop_
_entity.id
_entity.type
_entity.pdbx_description
1 polymer ?
#
loop_
_entity_poly.entity_id
_entity_poly.type
_entity_poly.pdbx_seq_one_letter_code
_entity_poly.pdbx_strand_id
1 'polypeptide(L)'
;MKEIVLNAKVSENESYNSKFMYPEGGAIEFINAIASEVDTSKIRLNTSVEKINLEHKTITLSTGEVLPYDKLINTAPITNLYKMTDLDFVADHYSSNSVLVFNLGFDKPANFNHHWVYFPDKKTSFYRIGYYNNILSEDKMSLYVEVGAPSGTKVEPDELLSSVLDDLRELKIVTDQNLVDWQFIKMDPAYVHINKFSEADKAKKKTILEQSSVYSIGRYGSWTYCSIEDNIIEAKELVSKNESQ
;
A
#
# COMPACT_ATOMS: atom_id res chain seq x y z
N MET A 1 -14.75 21.38 5.95
CA MET A 1 -13.67 21.91 6.82
C MET A 1 -14.16 22.28 8.22
N LYS A 2 -15.32 22.96 8.38
CA LYS A 2 -15.90 23.25 9.71
C LYS A 2 -16.32 22.00 10.52
N GLU A 3 -16.81 20.94 9.87
CA GLU A 3 -17.23 19.71 10.55
C GLU A 3 -16.06 18.88 11.12
N ILE A 4 -14.91 18.90 10.44
CA ILE A 4 -13.70 18.17 10.89
C ILE A 4 -13.12 18.79 12.17
N VAL A 5 -13.20 20.12 12.30
CA VAL A 5 -12.70 20.85 13.48
C VAL A 5 -13.67 20.75 14.67
N LEU A 6 -14.96 20.50 14.42
CA LEU A 6 -15.97 20.33 15.48
C LEU A 6 -15.92 18.94 16.13
N ASN A 7 -15.55 17.89 15.38
CA ASN A 7 -15.39 16.53 15.91
C ASN A 7 -14.21 16.38 16.90
N ALA A 8 -13.27 17.32 16.93
CA ALA A 8 -12.16 17.31 17.89
C ALA A 8 -12.59 17.71 19.33
N LYS A 9 -13.82 18.21 19.52
CA LYS A 9 -14.33 18.68 20.83
C LYS A 9 -15.29 17.73 21.54
N VAL A 10 -15.60 16.57 20.95
CA VAL A 10 -16.49 15.57 21.57
C VAL A 10 -15.65 14.33 21.90
N SER A 11 -15.46 14.09 23.19
CA SER A 11 -14.65 13.01 23.77
C SER A 11 -15.28 11.62 23.65
N GLU A 12 -16.40 11.48 22.95
CA GLU A 12 -17.12 10.22 22.73
C GLU A 12 -17.41 10.05 21.24
N ASN A 13 -16.35 9.88 20.45
CA ASN A 13 -16.47 9.35 19.10
C ASN A 13 -15.84 7.95 19.11
N GLU A 14 -16.68 6.90 19.10
CA GLU A 14 -16.25 5.57 18.66
C GLU A 14 -15.83 5.68 17.19
N SER A 15 -14.59 6.11 16.97
CA SER A 15 -14.00 6.17 15.65
C SER A 15 -13.64 4.77 15.18
N TYR A 16 -13.62 4.57 13.85
CA TYR A 16 -13.35 3.29 13.18
C TYR A 16 -12.09 2.56 13.70
N ASN A 17 -11.08 3.31 14.14
CA ASN A 17 -9.83 2.77 14.70
C ASN A 17 -9.62 3.15 16.18
N SER A 18 -10.69 3.31 16.96
CA SER A 18 -10.61 3.59 18.41
C SER A 18 -9.92 2.47 19.19
N LYS A 19 -9.97 1.24 18.66
CA LYS A 19 -9.17 0.09 19.10
C LYS A 19 -8.69 -0.66 17.85
N PHE A 20 -7.49 -1.21 17.90
CA PHE A 20 -6.94 -2.05 16.84
C PHE A 20 -5.99 -3.09 17.42
N MET A 21 -5.76 -4.16 16.67
CA MET A 21 -4.77 -5.18 16.97
C MET A 21 -3.57 -4.98 16.05
N TYR A 22 -2.36 -5.15 16.61
CA TYR A 22 -1.13 -5.11 15.84
C TYR A 22 -0.28 -6.32 16.23
N PRO A 23 0.12 -7.20 15.28
CA PRO A 23 0.97 -8.34 15.60
C PRO A 23 2.35 -7.88 16.08
N GLU A 24 2.92 -8.56 17.08
CA GLU A 24 4.25 -8.24 17.61
C GLU A 24 5.35 -8.31 16.54
N GLY A 25 5.25 -9.27 15.60
CA GLY A 25 6.13 -9.37 14.44
C GLY A 25 5.84 -8.38 13.31
N GLY A 26 4.86 -7.48 13.50
CA GLY A 26 4.40 -6.52 12.49
C GLY A 26 3.35 -7.08 11.54
N ALA A 27 2.86 -6.22 10.63
CA ALA A 27 1.80 -6.58 9.69
C ALA A 27 2.17 -7.72 8.71
N ILE A 28 3.47 -8.06 8.58
CA ILE A 28 3.92 -9.19 7.76
C ILE A 28 3.41 -10.53 8.29
N GLU A 29 3.08 -10.63 9.57
CA GLU A 29 2.52 -11.85 10.18
C GLU A 29 1.24 -12.32 9.49
N PHE A 30 0.41 -11.41 8.97
CA PHE A 30 -0.76 -11.78 8.17
C PHE A 30 -0.36 -12.54 6.90
N ILE A 31 0.72 -12.12 6.24
CA ILE A 31 1.22 -12.75 5.02
C ILE A 31 1.87 -14.09 5.36
N ASN A 32 2.68 -14.15 6.43
CA ASN A 32 3.31 -15.39 6.89
C ASN A 32 2.27 -16.46 7.23
N ALA A 33 1.20 -16.07 7.95
CA ALA A 33 0.11 -16.98 8.30
C ALA A 33 -0.66 -17.48 7.08
N ILE A 34 -0.90 -16.64 6.06
CA ILE A 34 -1.53 -17.09 4.81
C ILE A 34 -0.58 -18.02 4.03
N ALA A 35 0.71 -17.67 3.97
CA ALA A 35 1.72 -18.44 3.25
C ALA A 35 1.96 -19.83 3.87
N SER A 36 1.80 -19.99 5.19
CA SER A 36 1.96 -21.29 5.85
C SER A 36 0.84 -22.28 5.53
N GLU A 37 -0.32 -21.79 5.07
CA GLU A 37 -1.50 -22.60 4.71
C GLU A 37 -1.54 -22.96 3.22
N VAL A 38 -0.50 -22.61 2.44
CA VAL A 38 -0.41 -22.92 1.01
C VAL A 38 0.88 -23.68 0.69
N ASP A 39 0.87 -24.38 -0.44
CA ASP A 39 2.07 -25.06 -0.95
C ASP A 39 3.12 -24.01 -1.39
N THR A 40 4.06 -23.74 -0.50
CA THR A 40 5.12 -22.73 -0.70
C THR A 40 6.05 -23.05 -1.87
N SER A 41 6.12 -24.32 -2.32
CA SER A 41 6.89 -24.69 -3.52
C SER A 41 6.33 -24.09 -4.82
N LYS A 42 5.07 -23.65 -4.79
CA LYS A 42 4.41 -22.96 -5.90
C LYS A 42 4.62 -21.44 -5.89
N ILE A 43 5.20 -20.89 -4.83
CA ILE A 43 5.51 -19.46 -4.74
C ILE A 43 6.83 -19.21 -5.47
N ARG A 44 6.75 -18.51 -6.60
CA ARG A 44 7.92 -18.16 -7.41
C ARG A 44 8.31 -16.71 -7.18
N LEU A 45 9.43 -16.50 -6.49
CA LEU A 45 10.05 -15.18 -6.31
C LEU A 45 11.03 -14.89 -7.46
N ASN A 46 11.45 -13.62 -7.59
CA ASN A 46 12.37 -13.17 -8.65
C ASN A 46 11.91 -13.54 -10.08
N THR A 47 10.60 -13.68 -10.26
CA THR A 47 9.97 -14.10 -11.51
C THR A 47 8.81 -13.15 -11.78
N SER A 48 8.86 -12.41 -12.88
CA SER A 48 7.78 -11.51 -13.32
C SER A 48 6.98 -12.15 -14.43
N VAL A 49 5.71 -11.74 -14.53
CA VAL A 49 4.89 -11.99 -15.72
C VAL A 49 5.19 -10.87 -16.71
N GLU A 50 5.58 -11.23 -17.93
CA GLU A 50 5.90 -10.28 -19.00
C GLU A 50 4.74 -10.13 -19.98
N LYS A 51 4.04 -11.23 -20.27
CA LYS A 51 2.93 -11.24 -21.22
C LYS A 51 1.85 -12.24 -20.82
N ILE A 52 0.60 -11.90 -21.10
CA ILE A 52 -0.59 -12.73 -20.91
C ILE A 52 -1.33 -12.76 -22.25
N ASN A 53 -1.40 -13.94 -22.88
CA ASN A 53 -2.20 -14.15 -24.07
C ASN A 53 -3.60 -14.63 -23.67
N LEU A 54 -4.59 -13.74 -23.84
CA LEU A 54 -5.98 -14.00 -23.47
C LEU A 54 -6.66 -15.06 -24.37
N GLU A 55 -6.30 -15.09 -25.66
CA GLU A 55 -6.89 -16.02 -26.64
C GLU A 55 -6.46 -17.47 -26.38
N HIS A 56 -5.16 -17.67 -26.16
CA HIS A 56 -4.59 -18.99 -25.89
C HIS A 56 -4.54 -19.34 -24.39
N LYS A 57 -4.96 -18.43 -23.52
CA LYS A 57 -4.88 -18.54 -22.05
C LYS A 57 -3.49 -18.99 -21.57
N THR A 58 -2.46 -18.23 -21.94
CA THR A 58 -1.08 -18.50 -21.52
C THR A 58 -0.39 -17.27 -20.92
N ILE A 59 0.58 -17.52 -20.05
CA ILE A 59 1.41 -16.53 -19.36
C ILE A 59 2.86 -16.76 -19.75
N THR A 60 3.56 -15.73 -20.20
CA THR A 60 5.01 -15.74 -20.43
C THR A 60 5.70 -15.08 -19.24
N LEU A 61 6.61 -15.82 -18.62
CA LEU A 61 7.41 -15.34 -17.48
C LEU A 61 8.72 -14.70 -17.95
N SER A 62 9.37 -13.92 -17.08
CA SER A 62 10.68 -13.33 -17.35
C SER A 62 11.80 -14.34 -17.58
N THR A 63 11.59 -15.59 -17.16
CA THR A 63 12.48 -16.73 -17.44
C THR A 63 12.34 -17.26 -18.87
N GLY A 64 11.33 -16.81 -19.63
CA GLY A 64 10.95 -17.33 -20.94
C GLY A 64 10.00 -18.54 -20.90
N GLU A 65 9.68 -19.05 -19.70
CA GLU A 65 8.70 -20.13 -19.51
C GLU A 65 7.30 -19.65 -19.90
N VAL A 66 6.54 -20.53 -20.57
CA VAL A 66 5.15 -20.28 -20.95
C VAL A 66 4.24 -21.26 -20.22
N LEU A 67 3.30 -20.74 -19.45
CA LEU A 67 2.38 -21.51 -18.62
C LEU A 67 0.93 -21.35 -19.11
N PRO A 68 0.15 -22.44 -19.27
CA PRO A 68 -1.29 -22.33 -19.46
C PRO A 68 -1.99 -21.94 -18.16
N TYR A 69 -3.19 -21.35 -18.26
CA TYR A 69 -4.06 -21.12 -17.12
C TYR A 69 -5.53 -21.42 -17.45
N ASP A 70 -6.27 -21.92 -16.45
CA ASP A 70 -7.73 -22.02 -16.53
C ASP A 70 -8.40 -20.72 -16.04
N LYS A 71 -7.94 -20.23 -14.88
CA LYS A 71 -8.31 -18.96 -14.26
C LYS A 71 -7.04 -18.21 -13.85
N LEU A 72 -7.02 -16.90 -14.06
CA LEU A 72 -5.90 -16.03 -13.67
C LEU A 72 -6.40 -14.92 -12.75
N ILE A 73 -5.79 -14.79 -11.58
CA ILE A 73 -6.07 -13.72 -10.63
C ILE A 73 -4.89 -12.75 -10.63
N ASN A 74 -5.15 -11.50 -11.03
CA ASN A 74 -4.19 -10.42 -11.01
C ASN A 74 -4.39 -9.54 -9.77
N THR A 75 -3.30 -9.30 -9.04
CA THR A 75 -3.26 -8.33 -7.93
C THR A 75 -2.26 -7.19 -8.20
N ALA A 76 -1.51 -7.26 -9.31
CA ALA A 76 -0.63 -6.18 -9.75
C ALA A 76 -1.43 -4.97 -10.24
N PRO A 77 -0.83 -3.76 -10.33
CA PRO A 77 -1.50 -2.59 -10.85
C PRO A 77 -2.24 -2.85 -12.17
N ILE A 78 -3.49 -2.43 -12.27
CA ILE A 78 -4.33 -2.74 -13.44
C ILE A 78 -3.74 -2.23 -14.75
N THR A 79 -2.99 -1.12 -14.71
CA THR A 79 -2.27 -0.58 -15.87
C THR A 79 -1.14 -1.50 -16.33
N ASN A 80 -0.51 -2.25 -15.42
CA ASN A 80 0.45 -3.29 -15.78
C ASN A 80 -0.28 -4.49 -16.39
N LEU A 81 -1.44 -4.89 -15.84
CA LEU A 81 -2.25 -5.95 -16.43
C LEU A 81 -2.64 -5.63 -17.88
N TYR A 82 -3.04 -4.39 -18.15
CA TYR A 82 -3.38 -3.95 -19.51
C TYR A 82 -2.18 -4.04 -20.46
N LYS A 83 -1.00 -3.62 -20.03
CA LYS A 83 0.23 -3.79 -20.81
C LYS A 83 0.55 -5.26 -21.07
N MET A 84 0.49 -6.11 -20.03
CA MET A 84 0.78 -7.54 -20.16
C MET A 84 -0.22 -8.26 -21.07
N THR A 85 -1.46 -7.76 -21.17
CA THR A 85 -2.53 -8.34 -22.01
C THR A 85 -2.69 -7.63 -23.36
N ASP A 86 -1.82 -6.68 -23.70
CA ASP A 86 -1.92 -5.83 -24.90
C ASP A 86 -3.30 -5.11 -25.03
N LEU A 87 -3.96 -4.81 -23.90
CA LEU A 87 -5.21 -4.05 -23.89
C LEU A 87 -4.92 -2.55 -23.90
N ASP A 88 -5.45 -1.85 -24.90
CA ASP A 88 -5.35 -0.38 -24.96
C ASP A 88 -6.07 0.29 -23.79
N PHE A 89 -5.40 1.28 -23.20
CA PHE A 89 -5.92 2.17 -22.17
C PHE A 89 -5.27 3.56 -22.28
N VAL A 90 -5.94 4.58 -21.74
CA VAL A 90 -5.39 5.93 -21.68
C VAL A 90 -4.68 6.12 -20.35
N ALA A 91 -3.35 6.22 -20.38
CA ALA A 91 -2.53 6.29 -19.16
C ALA A 91 -2.95 7.43 -18.21
N ASP A 92 -3.32 8.59 -18.75
CA ASP A 92 -3.72 9.77 -17.96
C ASP A 92 -5.01 9.55 -17.15
N HIS A 93 -5.82 8.56 -17.49
CA HIS A 93 -6.97 8.18 -16.65
C HIS A 93 -6.51 7.55 -15.32
N TYR A 94 -5.29 7.01 -15.26
CA TYR A 94 -4.75 6.26 -14.14
C TYR A 94 -3.60 7.02 -13.51
N SER A 95 -3.93 7.91 -12.58
CA SER A 95 -2.93 8.62 -11.77
C SER A 95 -2.92 8.13 -10.33
N SER A 96 -1.79 8.36 -9.67
CA SER A 96 -1.57 8.05 -8.26
C SER A 96 -0.65 9.10 -7.65
N ASN A 97 -0.47 9.03 -6.34
CA ASN A 97 0.70 9.57 -5.67
C ASN A 97 1.69 8.45 -5.30
N SER A 98 2.87 8.87 -4.85
CA SER A 98 3.80 8.04 -4.11
C SER A 98 3.85 8.48 -2.65
N VAL A 99 4.23 7.55 -1.78
CA VAL A 99 4.53 7.84 -0.38
C VAL A 99 5.97 7.40 -0.12
N LEU A 100 6.74 8.32 0.44
CA LEU A 100 8.11 8.13 0.84
C LEU A 100 8.11 7.90 2.35
N VAL A 101 8.48 6.70 2.77
CA VAL A 101 8.41 6.26 4.16
C VAL A 101 9.81 6.19 4.73
N PHE A 102 10.03 6.84 5.85
CA PHE A 102 11.20 6.63 6.69
C PHE A 102 10.82 5.85 7.93
N ASN A 103 11.46 4.71 8.15
CA ASN A 103 11.46 4.03 9.44
C ASN A 103 12.71 4.49 10.20
N LEU A 104 12.53 5.10 11.37
CA LEU A 104 13.60 5.76 12.13
C LEU A 104 13.70 5.13 13.52
N GLY A 105 14.88 4.64 13.91
CA GLY A 105 15.14 4.11 15.25
C GLY A 105 16.07 5.02 16.04
N PHE A 106 15.74 5.27 17.31
CA PHE A 106 16.48 6.20 18.17
C PHE A 106 17.07 5.52 19.41
N ASP A 107 18.02 6.18 20.06
CA ASP A 107 18.74 5.65 21.24
C ASP A 107 17.97 5.78 22.57
N LYS A 108 16.91 6.59 22.60
CA LYS A 108 16.16 6.98 23.78
C LYS A 108 14.63 6.87 23.56
N PRO A 109 13.83 6.83 24.64
CA PRO A 109 12.36 6.77 24.55
C PRO A 109 11.72 8.01 23.90
N ALA A 110 10.48 7.82 23.45
CA ALA A 110 9.64 8.91 22.94
C ALA A 110 9.09 9.77 24.09
N ASN A 111 8.92 11.06 23.83
CA ASN A 111 8.32 11.99 24.80
C ASN A 111 6.78 11.95 24.82
N PHE A 112 6.16 11.24 23.87
CA PHE A 112 4.72 11.25 23.64
C PHE A 112 4.15 9.83 23.59
N ASN A 113 2.93 9.67 24.10
CA ASN A 113 2.18 8.42 24.06
C ASN A 113 1.04 8.50 23.02
N HIS A 114 1.41 8.60 21.74
CA HIS A 114 0.49 8.62 20.60
C HIS A 114 0.81 7.45 19.67
N HIS A 115 -0.20 6.86 19.02
CA HIS A 115 0.06 5.84 17.99
C HIS A 115 0.45 6.49 16.65
N TRP A 116 -0.27 7.52 16.22
CA TRP A 116 0.06 8.33 15.04
C TRP A 116 -0.47 9.76 15.17
N VAL A 117 0.17 10.69 14.45
CA VAL A 117 -0.18 12.12 14.44
C VAL A 117 -0.15 12.61 13.00
N TYR A 118 -1.14 13.46 12.64
CA TYR A 118 -1.23 14.10 11.33
C TYR A 118 -0.75 15.56 11.39
N PHE A 119 -0.03 15.97 10.35
CA PHE A 119 0.54 17.31 10.21
C PHE A 119 -0.05 17.96 8.96
N PRO A 120 -1.00 18.91 9.12
CA PRO A 120 -1.65 19.56 7.97
C PRO A 120 -0.85 20.75 7.41
N ASP A 121 0.21 21.19 8.09
CA ASP A 121 1.03 22.32 7.63
C ASP A 121 1.86 21.91 6.40
N LYS A 122 1.74 22.69 5.33
CA LYS A 122 2.48 22.47 4.08
C LYS A 122 3.98 22.77 4.21
N LYS A 123 4.40 23.45 5.28
CA LYS A 123 5.82 23.70 5.57
C LYS A 123 6.52 22.47 6.13
N THR A 124 5.77 21.57 6.77
CA THR A 124 6.30 20.30 7.27
C THR A 124 6.47 19.32 6.12
N SER A 125 7.65 18.71 6.02
CA SER A 125 8.03 17.75 4.98
C SER A 125 7.17 16.49 4.97
N PHE A 126 6.56 16.11 6.10
CA PHE A 126 5.71 14.94 6.24
C PHE A 126 4.28 15.30 6.64
N TYR A 127 3.32 14.44 6.27
CA TYR A 127 1.91 14.61 6.65
C TYR A 127 1.48 13.69 7.80
N ARG A 128 2.23 12.62 8.08
CA ARG A 128 1.93 11.67 9.15
C ARG A 128 3.22 11.11 9.76
N ILE A 129 3.20 10.96 11.08
CA ILE A 129 4.13 10.09 11.80
C ILE A 129 3.33 9.04 12.55
N GLY A 130 3.92 7.87 12.79
CA GLY A 130 3.47 6.99 13.85
C GLY A 130 4.61 6.42 14.66
N TYR A 131 4.29 6.01 15.88
CA TYR A 131 5.23 5.62 16.92
C TYR A 131 5.13 4.10 17.09
N TYR A 132 6.00 3.37 16.40
CA TYR A 132 6.07 1.91 16.52
C TYR A 132 6.31 1.49 17.96
N ASN A 133 7.18 2.21 18.68
CA ASN A 133 7.47 1.90 20.08
C ASN A 133 6.22 1.95 20.97
N ASN A 134 5.29 2.87 20.70
CA ASN A 134 4.03 2.93 21.46
C ASN A 134 3.06 1.82 21.03
N ILE A 135 3.05 1.43 19.75
CA ILE A 135 2.21 0.35 19.22
C ILE A 135 2.69 -1.02 19.75
N LEU A 136 4.00 -1.23 19.80
CA LEU A 136 4.67 -2.48 20.19
C LEU A 136 5.09 -2.52 21.66
N SER A 137 4.85 -1.43 22.41
CA SER A 137 5.29 -1.27 23.81
C SER A 137 6.81 -1.45 24.01
N GLU A 138 7.61 -0.89 23.10
CA GLU A 138 9.06 -0.86 23.18
C GLU A 138 9.56 0.38 23.94
N ASP A 139 10.73 0.26 24.58
CA ASP A 139 11.34 1.32 25.38
C ASP A 139 11.89 2.47 24.51
N LYS A 140 12.63 2.15 23.44
CA LYS A 140 13.29 3.14 22.58
C LYS A 140 12.34 3.66 21.51
N MET A 141 12.43 4.94 21.20
CA MET A 141 11.60 5.56 20.17
C MET A 141 11.89 4.94 18.79
N SER A 142 10.83 4.55 18.11
CA SER A 142 10.85 4.07 16.73
C SER A 142 9.67 4.69 15.99
N LEU A 143 9.95 5.36 14.88
CA LEU A 143 8.96 6.12 14.10
C LEU A 143 8.82 5.55 12.69
N TYR A 144 7.61 5.58 12.14
CA TYR A 144 7.44 5.68 10.69
C TYR A 144 7.01 7.10 10.35
N VAL A 145 7.64 7.71 9.36
CA VAL A 145 7.35 9.06 8.87
C VAL A 145 6.93 8.96 7.41
N GLU A 146 5.77 9.51 7.07
CA GLU A 146 5.21 9.48 5.72
C GLU A 146 5.24 10.87 5.07
N VAL A 147 5.95 10.93 3.94
CA VAL A 147 6.03 12.10 3.07
C VAL A 147 5.27 11.80 1.78
N GLY A 148 4.32 12.68 1.44
CA GLY A 148 3.54 12.56 0.21
C GLY A 148 4.28 13.19 -0.97
N ALA A 149 4.36 12.49 -2.10
CA ALA A 149 4.98 13.00 -3.31
C ALA A 149 4.19 12.60 -4.56
N PRO A 150 4.29 13.35 -5.68
CA PRO A 150 3.77 12.87 -6.96
C PRO A 150 4.38 11.52 -7.34
N SER A 151 3.64 10.67 -8.05
CA SER A 151 4.20 9.42 -8.60
C SER A 151 5.34 9.71 -9.58
N GLY A 152 6.35 8.83 -9.61
CA GLY A 152 7.53 9.02 -10.44
C GLY A 152 8.54 10.05 -9.91
N THR A 153 8.28 10.69 -8.76
CA THR A 153 9.23 11.63 -8.13
C THR A 153 10.56 10.93 -7.87
N LYS A 154 11.65 11.52 -8.38
CA LYS A 154 13.02 11.12 -8.03
C LYS A 154 13.37 11.78 -6.69
N VAL A 155 13.99 11.01 -5.81
CA VAL A 155 14.25 11.43 -4.42
C VAL A 155 15.65 10.97 -4.07
N GLU A 156 16.44 11.86 -3.47
CA GLU A 156 17.68 11.53 -2.78
C GLU A 156 17.35 11.28 -1.30
N PRO A 157 17.37 10.03 -0.81
CA PRO A 157 16.86 9.70 0.52
C PRO A 157 17.57 10.42 1.66
N ASP A 158 18.90 10.61 1.56
CA ASP A 158 19.70 11.28 2.60
C ASP A 158 19.35 12.77 2.74
N GLU A 159 19.14 13.48 1.63
CA GLU A 159 18.74 14.89 1.66
C GLU A 159 17.35 15.06 2.27
N LEU A 160 16.41 14.20 1.87
CA LEU A 160 15.06 14.21 2.42
C LEU A 160 15.05 13.81 3.89
N LEU A 161 15.87 12.83 4.30
CA LEU A 161 16.03 12.46 5.70
C LEU A 161 16.49 13.65 6.55
N SER A 162 17.44 14.45 6.07
CA SER A 162 17.89 15.65 6.77
C SER A 162 16.72 16.62 7.02
N SER A 163 15.90 16.88 5.99
CA SER A 163 14.72 17.74 6.12
C SER A 163 13.68 17.17 7.09
N VAL A 164 13.44 15.85 7.04
CA VAL A 164 12.54 15.17 7.98
C VAL A 164 13.04 15.31 9.42
N LEU A 165 14.33 15.10 9.67
CA LEU A 165 14.91 15.23 11.02
C LEU A 165 14.86 16.67 11.53
N ASP A 166 15.06 17.65 10.66
CA ASP A 166 14.97 19.07 11.03
C ASP A 166 13.55 19.45 11.43
N ASP A 167 12.54 19.02 10.67
CA ASP A 167 11.13 19.24 11.02
C ASP A 167 10.73 18.50 12.31
N LEU A 168 11.21 17.26 12.51
CA LEU A 168 10.98 16.53 13.75
C LEU A 168 11.56 17.27 14.97
N ARG A 169 12.70 17.96 14.81
CA ARG A 169 13.30 18.80 15.87
C ARG A 169 12.54 20.10 16.07
N GLU A 170 12.14 20.78 14.98
CA GLU A 170 11.35 22.02 15.05
C GLU A 170 10.02 21.79 15.79
N LEU A 171 9.37 20.65 15.51
CA LEU A 171 8.14 20.22 16.14
C LEU A 171 8.34 19.61 17.55
N LYS A 172 9.59 19.53 18.03
CA LYS A 172 9.98 18.94 19.32
C LYS A 172 9.55 17.48 19.51
N ILE A 173 9.41 16.75 18.41
CA ILE A 173 9.20 15.29 18.40
C ILE A 173 10.52 14.60 18.77
N VAL A 174 11.62 15.08 18.17
CA VAL A 174 12.98 14.71 18.52
C VAL A 174 13.61 15.88 19.28
N THR A 175 14.08 15.64 20.50
CA THR A 175 14.76 16.63 21.35
C THR A 175 16.23 16.26 21.55
N ASP A 176 16.47 15.23 22.34
CA ASP A 176 17.78 14.77 22.79
C ASP A 176 18.01 13.29 22.43
N GLN A 177 17.08 12.70 21.67
CA GLN A 177 17.22 11.41 21.01
C GLN A 177 18.19 11.53 19.83
N ASN A 178 19.13 10.59 19.72
CA ASN A 178 19.98 10.42 18.54
C ASN A 178 19.41 9.34 17.63
N LEU A 179 19.42 9.59 16.32
CA LEU A 179 19.09 8.58 15.33
C LEU A 179 20.18 7.49 15.35
N VAL A 180 19.77 6.24 15.53
CA VAL A 180 20.65 5.08 15.59
C VAL A 180 20.65 4.34 14.25
N ASP A 181 19.47 4.21 13.64
CA ASP A 181 19.31 3.51 12.37
C ASP A 181 18.11 4.06 11.61
N TRP A 182 18.10 3.89 10.29
CA TRP A 182 16.98 4.27 9.45
C TRP A 182 16.86 3.42 8.19
N GLN A 183 15.63 3.31 7.71
CA GLN A 183 15.30 2.68 6.44
C GLN A 183 14.41 3.61 5.63
N PHE A 184 14.62 3.63 4.32
CA PHE A 184 13.76 4.32 3.37
C PHE A 184 13.02 3.34 2.46
N ILE A 185 11.73 3.56 2.29
CA ILE A 185 10.87 2.81 1.38
C ILE A 185 10.08 3.80 0.53
N LYS A 186 10.19 3.67 -0.80
CA LYS A 186 9.33 4.39 -1.73
C LYS A 186 8.18 3.48 -2.17
N MET A 187 6.95 3.88 -1.85
CA MET A 187 5.73 3.26 -2.34
C MET A 187 5.23 4.02 -3.58
N ASP A 188 5.31 3.42 -4.76
CA ASP A 188 4.93 4.05 -6.04
C ASP A 188 4.37 2.98 -7.00
N PRO A 189 3.04 2.89 -7.19
CA PRO A 189 2.01 3.74 -6.61
C PRO A 189 1.77 3.50 -5.11
N ALA A 190 1.26 4.50 -4.40
CA ALA A 190 0.77 4.37 -3.02
C ALA A 190 -0.76 4.56 -2.92
N TYR A 191 -1.27 5.75 -3.22
CA TYR A 191 -2.71 6.02 -3.33
C TYR A 191 -3.07 6.27 -4.79
N VAL A 192 -3.96 5.43 -5.31
CA VAL A 192 -4.52 5.59 -6.65
C VAL A 192 -5.65 6.63 -6.63
N HIS A 193 -5.75 7.44 -7.68
CA HIS A 193 -6.80 8.42 -7.83
C HIS A 193 -7.98 7.83 -8.59
N ILE A 194 -9.10 7.65 -7.89
CA ILE A 194 -10.35 7.18 -8.46
C ILE A 194 -11.03 8.35 -9.18
N ASN A 195 -11.37 8.13 -10.46
CA ASN A 195 -12.08 9.12 -11.26
C ASN A 195 -13.00 8.46 -12.29
N LYS A 196 -13.98 9.21 -12.79
CA LYS A 196 -14.99 8.72 -13.73
C LYS A 196 -14.42 8.09 -15.01
N PHE A 197 -13.24 8.52 -15.46
CA PHE A 197 -12.63 7.99 -16.68
C PHE A 197 -12.00 6.62 -16.40
N SER A 198 -11.25 6.49 -15.30
CA SER A 198 -10.72 5.19 -14.86
C SER A 198 -11.83 4.19 -14.57
N GLU A 199 -12.91 4.59 -13.88
CA GLU A 199 -14.03 3.69 -13.58
C GLU A 199 -14.72 3.17 -14.85
N ALA A 200 -14.98 4.05 -15.82
CA ALA A 200 -15.61 3.66 -17.08
C ALA A 200 -14.73 2.73 -17.91
N ASP A 201 -13.42 2.95 -17.93
CA ASP A 201 -12.48 2.09 -18.65
C ASP A 201 -12.34 0.73 -17.96
N LYS A 202 -12.17 0.71 -16.64
CA LYS A 202 -12.14 -0.51 -15.82
C LYS A 202 -13.37 -1.39 -16.02
N ALA A 203 -14.57 -0.81 -16.01
CA ALA A 203 -15.80 -1.57 -16.22
C ALA A 203 -15.82 -2.27 -17.59
N LYS A 204 -15.34 -1.61 -18.65
CA LYS A 204 -15.24 -2.21 -19.99
C LYS A 204 -14.20 -3.33 -20.03
N LYS A 205 -13.00 -3.09 -19.48
CA LYS A 205 -11.91 -4.07 -19.52
C LYS A 205 -12.17 -5.27 -18.63
N LYS A 206 -12.87 -5.09 -17.51
CA LYS A 206 -13.34 -6.19 -16.66
C LYS A 206 -14.13 -7.22 -17.46
N THR A 207 -15.09 -6.79 -18.28
CA THR A 207 -15.86 -7.69 -19.14
C THR A 207 -14.98 -8.47 -20.13
N ILE A 208 -13.99 -7.81 -20.74
CA ILE A 208 -13.06 -8.44 -21.69
C ILE A 208 -12.17 -9.48 -21.00
N LEU A 209 -11.62 -9.12 -19.84
CA LEU A 209 -10.76 -10.00 -19.06
C LEU A 209 -11.52 -11.23 -18.54
N GLU A 210 -12.74 -11.03 -18.05
CA GLU A 210 -13.59 -12.12 -17.51
C GLU A 210 -14.01 -13.13 -18.60
N GLN A 211 -14.19 -12.72 -19.85
CA GLN A 211 -14.41 -13.64 -20.98
C GLN A 211 -13.26 -14.64 -21.17
N SER A 212 -12.05 -14.25 -20.77
CA SER A 212 -10.84 -15.08 -20.81
C SER A 212 -10.47 -15.64 -19.44
N SER A 213 -11.39 -15.62 -18.47
CA SER A 213 -11.19 -16.09 -17.09
C SER A 213 -10.06 -15.38 -16.34
N VAL A 214 -9.84 -14.10 -16.65
CA VAL A 214 -8.90 -13.23 -15.94
C VAL A 214 -9.68 -12.28 -15.02
N TYR A 215 -9.32 -12.28 -13.74
CA TYR A 215 -9.94 -11.46 -12.71
C TYR A 215 -8.88 -10.56 -12.07
N SER A 216 -9.16 -9.27 -11.93
CA SER A 216 -8.23 -8.31 -11.32
C SER A 216 -8.85 -7.78 -10.04
N ILE A 217 -8.15 -7.95 -8.91
CA ILE A 217 -8.65 -7.61 -7.57
C ILE A 217 -7.62 -6.84 -6.75
N GLY A 218 -8.06 -6.27 -5.64
CA GLY A 218 -7.25 -5.60 -4.64
C GLY A 218 -6.91 -4.16 -4.98
N ARG A 219 -6.18 -3.48 -4.08
CA ARG A 219 -5.93 -2.03 -4.15
C ARG A 219 -5.49 -1.55 -5.53
N TYR A 220 -4.48 -2.21 -6.10
CA TYR A 220 -3.90 -1.81 -7.38
C TYR A 220 -4.52 -2.56 -8.56
N GLY A 221 -4.94 -3.82 -8.37
CA GLY A 221 -5.60 -4.61 -9.41
C GLY A 221 -7.02 -4.11 -9.74
N SER A 222 -7.77 -3.64 -8.74
CA SER A 222 -9.07 -2.97 -8.92
C SER A 222 -8.93 -1.45 -9.07
N TRP A 223 -7.71 -0.89 -8.93
CA TRP A 223 -7.41 0.55 -8.90
C TRP A 223 -8.40 1.33 -8.03
N THR A 224 -8.44 0.96 -6.76
CA THR A 224 -9.35 1.52 -5.77
C THR A 224 -8.64 1.72 -4.43
N TYR A 225 -9.32 2.36 -3.49
CA TYR A 225 -8.88 2.43 -2.12
C TYR A 225 -9.48 1.27 -1.32
N CYS A 226 -8.62 0.50 -0.66
CA CYS A 226 -9.05 -0.58 0.22
C CYS A 226 -8.00 -0.83 1.32
N SER A 227 -8.46 -1.41 2.42
CA SER A 227 -7.67 -1.90 3.56
C SER A 227 -7.19 -3.34 3.33
N ILE A 228 -6.36 -3.87 4.24
CA ILE A 228 -5.95 -5.29 4.21
C ILE A 228 -7.18 -6.20 4.32
N GLU A 229 -8.13 -5.87 5.21
CA GLU A 229 -9.37 -6.62 5.40
C GLU A 229 -10.20 -6.67 4.12
N ASP A 230 -10.40 -5.51 3.47
CA ASP A 230 -11.15 -5.42 2.21
C ASP A 230 -10.55 -6.31 1.11
N ASN A 231 -9.21 -6.37 1.00
CA ASN A 231 -8.53 -7.24 0.03
C ASN A 231 -8.81 -8.72 0.30
N ILE A 232 -8.82 -9.13 1.58
CA ILE A 232 -9.11 -10.52 1.99
C ILE A 232 -10.57 -10.87 1.69
N ILE A 233 -11.50 -9.95 1.99
CA ILE A 233 -12.94 -10.12 1.69
C ILE A 233 -13.15 -10.24 0.18
N GLU A 234 -12.58 -9.35 -0.62
CA GLU A 234 -12.70 -9.36 -2.09
C GLU A 234 -12.18 -10.68 -2.68
N ALA A 235 -11.06 -11.20 -2.18
CA ALA A 235 -10.53 -12.50 -2.59
C ALA A 235 -11.49 -13.66 -2.25
N LYS A 236 -12.05 -13.68 -1.04
CA LYS A 236 -13.02 -14.71 -0.63
C LYS A 236 -14.30 -14.67 -1.47
N GLU A 237 -14.82 -13.47 -1.73
CA GLU A 237 -16.00 -13.30 -2.59
C GLU A 237 -15.76 -13.77 -4.02
N LEU A 238 -14.56 -13.52 -4.56
CA LEU A 238 -14.18 -13.98 -5.89
C LEU A 238 -14.21 -15.50 -5.98
N VAL A 239 -13.69 -16.21 -4.97
CA VAL A 239 -13.72 -17.69 -4.93
C VAL A 239 -15.17 -18.19 -4.86
N SER A 240 -15.98 -17.68 -3.94
CA SER A 240 -17.39 -18.13 -3.78
C SER A 240 -18.22 -17.97 -5.05
N LYS A 241 -18.04 -16.87 -5.81
CA LYS A 241 -18.72 -16.64 -7.09
C LYS A 241 -18.28 -17.64 -8.17
N ASN A 242 -17.03 -18.08 -8.11
CA ASN A 242 -16.39 -18.95 -9.09
C ASN A 242 -16.56 -20.45 -8.81
N GLU A 243 -16.92 -20.83 -7.58
CA GLU A 243 -17.31 -22.21 -7.22
C GLU A 243 -18.78 -22.50 -7.53
N SER A 244 -19.60 -21.45 -7.66
CA SER A 244 -21.03 -21.55 -7.99
C SER A 244 -21.31 -21.58 -9.50
N GLN A 245 -20.28 -21.58 -10.35
CA GLN A 245 -20.33 -21.59 -11.81
C GLN A 245 -19.65 -22.85 -12.36
#